data_AF-A0A7S2P8A8-F1
#
_entry.id   AF-A0A7S2P8A8-F1
#
_cell.length_a   1.000
_cell.length_b   1.000
_cell.length_c   1.000
_cell.angle_alpha   90.00
_cell.angle_beta   90.00
_cell.angle_gamma   90.00
#
_symmetry.space_group_name_H-M   'P 1'
#
loop_
_entity.id
_entity.type
_entity.pdbx_description
1 polymer ?
#
loop_
_entity_poly.entity_id
_entity_poly.type
_entity_poly.pdbx_seq_one_letter_code
_entity_poly.pdbx_strand_id
1 'polypeptide(L)'
;NKEAALRPDVVTYTAVMKCWMECGSLRAAGRAVEIIDKLHQRYEDGYLECKPDTLAYNVALNAIAKSRAIEGGAEHAEALLERMQDRYMSGDNDVAPSARSFVTVMNAWARSKDPNRGKHAEKLLLQMHELHGAGLDNVAPNTVAYSTCIFAWSKSGQSNAGSRAQKLLKEMERYRSEGMDDMKPNVFIYTNVMEAWIASRQPDSLDKVEAILEHMIEQSNAGDRDSAPNTTTFNVVLKAIRHSSHPEMHDKAEQVLNCMKKTGVKPNIITYNTFMGACARVEGNEETRRRAFSLVLAAFSELQAIGLRPDGYTWPAIWQACQCHLDINADLPKINSLFDITVKNGAFNELLFNSVRGFLPPSYLQKKLNRKDDVRTLTVHDLPAEWTRNVKLGRVKDPTKKKSKA
;
A
#
# COMPACT_ATOMS: atom_id res chain seq x y z
N ASN A 1 -42.97 -37.71 -10.05
CA ASN A 1 -42.10 -37.04 -9.05
C ASN A 1 -40.71 -36.65 -9.58
N LYS A 2 -40.62 -35.99 -10.75
CA LYS A 2 -39.34 -35.39 -11.20
C LYS A 2 -39.14 -33.95 -10.68
N GLU A 3 -40.22 -33.27 -10.29
CA GLU A 3 -40.17 -31.89 -9.77
C GLU A 3 -39.67 -31.79 -8.33
N ALA A 4 -39.81 -32.85 -7.52
CA ALA A 4 -39.22 -32.89 -6.18
C ALA A 4 -37.68 -32.94 -6.23
N ALA A 5 -37.10 -33.49 -7.31
CA ALA A 5 -35.66 -33.60 -7.50
C ALA A 5 -34.98 -32.32 -8.07
N LEU A 6 -35.76 -31.29 -8.38
CA LEU A 6 -35.30 -30.01 -8.95
C LEU A 6 -35.49 -28.84 -7.98
N ARG A 7 -35.74 -29.11 -6.70
CA ARG A 7 -35.92 -28.08 -5.69
C ARG A 7 -34.57 -27.43 -5.36
N PRO A 8 -34.46 -26.09 -5.35
CA PRO A 8 -33.22 -25.41 -4.98
C PRO A 8 -32.89 -25.68 -3.52
N ASP A 9 -31.72 -26.25 -3.28
CA ASP A 9 -31.13 -26.50 -1.97
C ASP A 9 -30.09 -25.41 -1.61
N VAL A 10 -29.54 -25.47 -0.39
CA VAL A 10 -28.48 -24.55 0.06
C VAL A 10 -27.28 -24.51 -0.90
N VAL A 11 -26.95 -25.64 -1.54
CA VAL A 11 -25.86 -25.75 -2.51
C VAL A 11 -26.14 -24.94 -3.77
N THR A 12 -27.36 -25.04 -4.30
CA THR A 12 -27.82 -24.31 -5.48
C THR A 12 -27.80 -22.80 -5.24
N TYR A 13 -28.33 -22.35 -4.09
CA TYR A 13 -28.28 -20.94 -3.71
C TYR A 13 -26.84 -20.43 -3.53
N THR A 14 -25.98 -21.24 -2.90
CA THR A 14 -24.56 -20.92 -2.71
C THR A 14 -23.81 -20.81 -4.03
N ALA A 15 -24.08 -21.69 -4.99
CA ALA A 15 -23.52 -21.64 -6.33
C ALA A 15 -23.91 -20.34 -7.07
N VAL A 16 -25.19 -19.94 -6.97
CA VAL A 16 -25.68 -18.69 -7.57
C VAL A 16 -24.99 -17.47 -6.94
N MET A 17 -24.87 -17.42 -5.61
CA MET A 17 -24.16 -16.34 -4.91
C MET A 17 -22.69 -16.28 -5.35
N LYS A 18 -22.02 -17.43 -5.45
CA LYS A 18 -20.63 -17.52 -5.91
C LYS A 18 -20.46 -17.01 -7.34
N CYS A 19 -21.36 -17.39 -8.25
CA CYS A 19 -21.36 -16.88 -9.63
C CYS A 19 -21.49 -15.36 -9.67
N TRP A 20 -22.40 -14.78 -8.89
CA TRP A 20 -22.56 -13.32 -8.85
C TRP A 20 -21.36 -12.59 -8.25
N MET A 21 -20.73 -13.19 -7.24
CA MET A 21 -19.48 -12.69 -6.66
C MET A 21 -18.36 -12.68 -7.71
N GLU A 22 -18.20 -13.74 -8.51
CA GLU A 22 -17.17 -13.84 -9.55
C GLU A 22 -17.44 -12.90 -10.74
N CYS A 23 -18.70 -12.72 -11.11
CA CYS A 23 -19.11 -11.76 -12.14
C CYS A 23 -18.92 -10.29 -11.74
N GLY A 24 -18.61 -10.00 -10.47
CA GLY A 24 -18.33 -8.63 -10.00
C GLY A 24 -19.53 -7.67 -10.11
N SER A 25 -20.76 -8.21 -10.10
CA SER A 25 -21.97 -7.38 -10.22
C SER A 25 -22.11 -6.42 -9.05
N LEU A 26 -22.43 -5.15 -9.32
CA LEU A 26 -22.63 -4.11 -8.30
C LEU A 26 -23.74 -4.46 -7.28
N ARG A 27 -24.70 -5.32 -7.65
CA ARG A 27 -25.79 -5.78 -6.77
C ARG A 27 -25.51 -7.11 -6.08
N ALA A 28 -24.34 -7.73 -6.32
CA ALA A 28 -24.02 -9.06 -5.81
C ALA A 28 -24.11 -9.12 -4.27
N ALA A 29 -23.61 -8.10 -3.58
CA ALA A 29 -23.61 -8.07 -2.12
C ALA A 29 -25.02 -7.94 -1.51
N GLY A 30 -25.87 -7.05 -2.02
CA GLY A 30 -27.25 -6.93 -1.53
C GLY A 30 -28.08 -8.19 -1.80
N ARG A 31 -27.89 -8.80 -2.98
CA ARG A 31 -28.55 -10.07 -3.34
C ARG A 31 -28.04 -11.25 -2.52
N ALA A 32 -26.78 -11.25 -2.11
CA ALA A 32 -26.24 -12.31 -1.26
C ALA A 32 -26.93 -12.31 0.11
N VAL A 33 -27.12 -11.13 0.72
CA VAL A 33 -27.88 -11.01 1.98
C VAL A 33 -29.34 -11.46 1.79
N GLU A 34 -29.99 -10.99 0.72
CA GLU A 34 -31.37 -11.40 0.39
C GLU A 34 -31.52 -12.92 0.20
N ILE A 35 -30.51 -13.58 -0.38
CA ILE A 35 -30.50 -15.04 -0.51
C ILE A 35 -30.38 -15.71 0.86
N ILE A 36 -29.51 -15.24 1.75
CA ILE A 36 -29.40 -15.82 3.09
C ILE A 36 -30.74 -15.64 3.83
N ASP A 37 -31.39 -14.49 3.72
CA ASP A 37 -32.70 -14.25 4.34
C ASP A 37 -33.78 -15.19 3.78
N LYS A 38 -33.78 -15.41 2.46
CA LYS A 38 -34.69 -16.37 1.80
C LYS A 38 -34.41 -17.81 2.22
N LEU A 39 -33.14 -18.19 2.42
CA LEU A 39 -32.80 -19.53 2.89
C LEU A 39 -33.35 -19.76 4.31
N HIS A 40 -33.19 -18.79 5.22
CA HIS A 40 -33.79 -18.87 6.56
C HIS A 40 -35.31 -18.94 6.52
N GLN A 41 -35.96 -18.08 5.73
CA GLN A 41 -37.42 -18.09 5.60
C GLN A 41 -37.92 -19.44 5.11
N ARG A 42 -37.28 -20.02 4.09
CA ARG A 42 -37.67 -21.34 3.58
C ARG A 42 -37.41 -22.46 4.58
N TYR A 43 -36.35 -22.37 5.37
CA TYR A 43 -36.11 -23.31 6.43
C TYR A 43 -37.21 -23.26 7.51
N GLU A 44 -37.64 -22.06 7.89
CA GLU A 44 -38.79 -21.84 8.80
C GLU A 44 -40.11 -22.35 8.21
N ASP A 45 -40.29 -22.24 6.89
CA ASP A 45 -41.44 -22.81 6.15
C ASP A 45 -41.41 -24.36 6.05
N GLY A 46 -40.41 -25.02 6.64
CA GLY A 46 -40.29 -26.48 6.71
C GLY A 46 -39.42 -27.13 5.63
N TYR A 47 -38.74 -26.35 4.79
CA TYR A 47 -37.81 -26.87 3.78
C TYR A 47 -36.41 -27.12 4.39
N LEU A 48 -36.21 -28.30 4.97
CA LEU A 48 -34.95 -28.69 5.62
C LEU A 48 -33.71 -28.60 4.70
N GLU A 49 -33.88 -28.82 3.39
CA GLU A 49 -32.82 -28.73 2.37
C GLU A 49 -32.28 -27.29 2.16
N CYS A 50 -33.02 -26.29 2.62
CA CYS A 50 -32.65 -24.87 2.55
C CYS A 50 -31.94 -24.37 3.81
N LYS A 51 -31.57 -25.24 4.75
CA LYS A 51 -30.87 -24.82 5.97
C LYS A 51 -29.55 -24.11 5.62
N PRO A 52 -29.34 -22.86 6.04
CA PRO A 52 -28.08 -22.15 5.81
C PRO A 52 -26.92 -22.82 6.55
N ASP A 53 -25.78 -22.90 5.89
CA ASP A 53 -24.54 -23.44 6.46
C ASP A 53 -23.45 -22.36 6.55
N THR A 54 -22.35 -22.69 7.24
CA THR A 54 -21.14 -21.84 7.31
C THR A 54 -20.62 -21.42 5.93
N LEU A 55 -20.76 -22.28 4.90
CA LEU A 55 -20.30 -21.98 3.54
C LEU A 55 -21.12 -20.87 2.89
N ALA A 56 -22.46 -20.94 2.97
CA ALA A 56 -23.36 -19.93 2.43
C ALA A 56 -23.08 -18.55 3.04
N TYR A 57 -22.90 -18.48 4.37
CA TYR A 57 -22.51 -17.26 5.07
C TYR A 57 -21.14 -16.74 4.62
N ASN A 58 -20.13 -17.61 4.51
CA ASN A 58 -18.79 -17.21 4.05
C ASN A 58 -18.80 -16.67 2.62
N VAL A 59 -19.62 -17.23 1.72
CA VAL A 59 -19.80 -16.73 0.35
C VAL A 59 -20.48 -15.36 0.37
N ALA A 60 -21.53 -15.18 1.18
CA ALA A 60 -22.19 -13.90 1.32
C ALA A 60 -21.27 -12.82 1.90
N LEU A 61 -20.52 -13.12 2.97
CA LEU A 61 -19.51 -12.23 3.56
C LEU A 61 -18.47 -11.81 2.52
N ASN A 62 -17.96 -12.75 1.73
CA ASN A 62 -16.96 -12.46 0.69
C ASN A 62 -17.55 -11.61 -0.45
N ALA A 63 -18.82 -11.84 -0.82
CA ALA A 63 -19.51 -11.01 -1.80
C ALA A 63 -19.67 -9.56 -1.32
N ILE A 64 -20.00 -9.36 -0.04
CA ILE A 64 -20.07 -8.03 0.59
C ILE A 64 -18.67 -7.39 0.63
N ALA A 65 -17.66 -8.10 1.13
CA ALA A 65 -16.29 -7.61 1.27
C ALA A 65 -15.65 -7.17 -0.06
N LYS A 66 -16.00 -7.85 -1.17
CA LYS A 66 -15.49 -7.50 -2.52
C LYS A 66 -16.30 -6.40 -3.20
N SER A 67 -17.51 -6.12 -2.75
CA SER A 67 -18.38 -5.14 -3.41
C SER A 67 -17.85 -3.72 -3.19
N ARG A 68 -17.55 -3.03 -4.28
CA ARG A 68 -17.22 -1.59 -4.26
C ARG A 68 -18.46 -0.70 -4.31
N ALA A 69 -19.64 -1.30 -4.47
CA ALA A 69 -20.89 -0.59 -4.73
C ALA A 69 -21.65 -0.18 -3.47
N ILE A 70 -21.42 -0.90 -2.36
CA ILE A 70 -22.09 -0.63 -1.09
C ILE A 70 -21.21 0.34 -0.31
N GLU A 71 -21.72 1.54 -0.08
CA GLU A 71 -21.19 2.42 0.94
C GLU A 71 -21.42 1.76 2.31
N GLY A 72 -20.37 1.68 3.11
CA GLY A 72 -20.40 0.93 4.35
C GLY A 72 -20.37 -0.59 4.19
N GLY A 73 -19.75 -1.11 3.11
CA GLY A 73 -19.68 -2.57 2.89
C GLY A 73 -18.98 -3.34 4.03
N ALA A 74 -18.08 -2.73 4.78
CA ALA A 74 -17.42 -3.38 5.91
C ALA A 74 -18.39 -3.54 7.10
N GLU A 75 -19.23 -2.54 7.35
CA GLU A 75 -20.25 -2.50 8.39
C GLU A 75 -21.33 -3.56 8.12
N HIS A 76 -21.76 -3.70 6.87
CA HIS A 76 -22.69 -4.76 6.48
C HIS A 76 -22.07 -6.16 6.63
N ALA A 77 -20.77 -6.31 6.36
CA ALA A 77 -20.07 -7.57 6.56
C ALA A 77 -19.92 -7.90 8.05
N GLU A 78 -19.64 -6.90 8.90
CA GLU A 78 -19.60 -7.06 10.36
C GLU A 78 -20.98 -7.44 10.90
N ALA A 79 -22.05 -6.76 10.48
CA ALA A 79 -23.42 -7.10 10.89
C ALA A 79 -23.85 -8.52 10.49
N LEU A 80 -23.44 -8.99 9.30
CA LEU A 80 -23.73 -10.36 8.87
C LEU A 80 -22.95 -11.39 9.70
N LEU A 81 -21.72 -11.06 10.12
CA LEU A 81 -20.92 -11.92 10.99
C LEU A 81 -21.47 -11.94 12.42
N GLU A 82 -21.94 -10.82 12.96
CA GLU A 82 -22.63 -10.76 14.26
C GLU A 82 -23.91 -11.63 14.22
N ARG A 83 -24.71 -11.53 13.14
CA ARG A 83 -25.88 -12.39 12.95
C ARG A 83 -25.52 -13.87 12.89
N MET A 84 -24.39 -14.21 12.25
CA MET A 84 -23.88 -15.58 12.20
C MET A 84 -23.53 -16.09 13.61
N GLN A 85 -22.91 -15.24 14.44
CA GLN A 85 -22.57 -15.57 15.84
C GLN A 85 -23.82 -15.73 16.71
N ASP A 86 -24.81 -14.84 16.60
CA ASP A 86 -26.05 -14.92 17.37
C ASP A 86 -26.83 -16.22 17.08
N ARG A 87 -26.84 -16.65 15.81
CA ARG A 87 -27.43 -17.92 15.37
C ARG A 87 -26.70 -19.13 15.96
N TYR A 88 -25.38 -19.09 15.95
CA TYR A 88 -24.58 -20.15 16.57
C TYR A 88 -24.84 -20.24 18.09
N MET A 89 -24.85 -19.10 18.78
CA MET A 89 -25.09 -19.02 20.23
C MET A 89 -26.53 -19.41 20.63
N SER A 90 -27.50 -19.29 19.72
CA SER A 90 -28.88 -19.78 19.92
C SER A 90 -29.05 -21.28 19.64
N GLY A 91 -27.97 -22.00 19.34
CA GLY A 91 -27.93 -23.46 19.22
C GLY A 91 -27.86 -24.00 17.79
N ASP A 92 -27.72 -23.14 16.77
CA ASP A 92 -27.58 -23.57 15.39
C ASP A 92 -26.12 -23.89 15.03
N ASN A 93 -25.70 -25.13 15.32
CA ASN A 93 -24.34 -25.60 15.09
C ASN A 93 -23.92 -25.63 13.61
N ASP A 94 -24.88 -25.63 12.66
CA ASP A 94 -24.58 -25.66 11.22
C ASP A 94 -24.07 -24.31 10.69
N VAL A 95 -24.21 -23.25 11.49
CA VAL A 95 -23.77 -21.89 11.17
C VAL A 95 -22.58 -21.46 12.04
N ALA A 96 -21.70 -22.41 12.36
CA ALA A 96 -20.52 -22.13 13.18
C ALA A 96 -19.59 -21.10 12.51
N PRO A 97 -19.22 -20.00 13.20
CA PRO A 97 -18.25 -19.06 12.68
C PRO A 97 -16.89 -19.74 12.52
N SER A 98 -16.13 -19.30 11.53
CA SER A 98 -14.81 -19.84 11.22
C SER A 98 -13.76 -18.72 11.17
N ALA A 99 -12.48 -19.06 11.30
CA ALA A 99 -11.39 -18.10 11.12
C ALA A 99 -11.49 -17.36 9.76
N ARG A 100 -11.97 -18.07 8.72
CA ARG A 100 -12.22 -17.48 7.39
C ARG A 100 -13.32 -16.40 7.42
N SER A 101 -14.37 -16.58 8.20
CA SER A 101 -15.47 -15.63 8.36
C SER A 101 -14.94 -14.31 8.92
N PHE A 102 -14.17 -14.37 10.02
CA PHE A 102 -13.53 -13.21 10.65
C PHE A 102 -12.53 -12.52 9.72
N VAL A 103 -11.59 -13.27 9.13
CA VAL A 103 -10.58 -12.71 8.21
C VAL A 103 -11.24 -11.99 7.04
N THR A 104 -12.37 -12.50 6.52
CA THR A 104 -13.10 -11.86 5.41
C THR A 104 -13.64 -10.48 5.82
N VAL A 105 -14.22 -10.36 7.01
CA VAL A 105 -14.73 -9.08 7.55
C VAL A 105 -13.57 -8.13 7.88
N MET A 106 -12.49 -8.64 8.50
CA MET A 106 -11.29 -7.84 8.77
C MET A 106 -10.67 -7.28 7.48
N ASN A 107 -10.66 -8.06 6.40
CA ASN A 107 -10.16 -7.61 5.10
C ASN A 107 -11.11 -6.58 4.46
N ALA A 108 -12.43 -6.71 4.66
CA ALA A 108 -13.40 -5.70 4.25
C ALA A 108 -13.11 -4.34 4.94
N TRP A 109 -12.88 -4.37 6.26
CA TRP A 109 -12.45 -3.19 7.03
C TRP A 109 -11.11 -2.65 6.56
N ALA A 110 -10.10 -3.49 6.36
CA ALA A 110 -8.77 -3.05 5.92
C ALA A 110 -8.82 -2.28 4.59
N ARG A 111 -9.72 -2.69 3.69
CA ARG A 111 -9.94 -2.07 2.36
C ARG A 111 -10.93 -0.92 2.37
N SER A 112 -11.63 -0.68 3.47
CA SER A 112 -12.59 0.43 3.60
C SER A 112 -11.85 1.78 3.51
N LYS A 113 -12.59 2.90 3.55
CA LYS A 113 -11.98 4.24 3.68
C LYS A 113 -12.02 4.76 5.11
N ASP A 114 -12.51 3.96 6.05
CA ASP A 114 -12.73 4.37 7.43
C ASP A 114 -11.40 4.63 8.16
N PRO A 115 -11.24 5.75 8.88
CA PRO A 115 -10.07 6.00 9.72
C PRO A 115 -9.89 4.98 10.86
N ASN A 116 -10.99 4.48 11.44
CA ASN A 116 -11.06 3.49 12.52
C ASN A 116 -10.93 2.03 12.09
N ARG A 117 -10.67 1.74 10.81
CA ARG A 117 -10.50 0.36 10.30
C ARG A 117 -9.56 -0.52 11.15
N GLY A 118 -8.51 0.04 11.73
CA GLY A 118 -7.56 -0.70 12.57
C GLY A 118 -8.18 -1.16 13.88
N LYS A 119 -9.04 -0.31 14.49
CA LYS A 119 -9.77 -0.65 15.72
C LYS A 119 -10.82 -1.74 15.47
N HIS A 120 -11.55 -1.66 14.35
CA HIS A 120 -12.52 -2.70 13.98
C HIS A 120 -11.82 -4.05 13.73
N ALA A 121 -10.73 -4.06 12.97
CA ALA A 121 -9.97 -5.28 12.74
C ALA A 121 -9.40 -5.87 14.04
N GLU A 122 -8.93 -5.02 14.96
CA GLU A 122 -8.40 -5.47 16.25
C GLU A 122 -9.50 -5.98 17.21
N LYS A 123 -10.68 -5.33 17.22
CA LYS A 123 -11.87 -5.82 17.94
C LYS A 123 -12.22 -7.25 17.48
N LEU A 124 -12.29 -7.47 16.17
CA LEU A 124 -12.57 -8.78 15.60
C LEU A 124 -11.50 -9.82 15.95
N LEU A 125 -10.22 -9.43 15.97
CA LEU A 125 -9.13 -10.33 16.38
C LEU A 125 -9.23 -10.72 17.86
N LEU A 126 -9.61 -9.79 18.74
CA LEU A 126 -9.85 -10.08 20.16
C LEU A 126 -11.03 -11.04 20.34
N GLN A 127 -12.12 -10.83 19.60
CA GLN A 127 -13.26 -11.74 19.60
C GLN A 127 -12.88 -13.15 19.15
N MET A 128 -11.97 -13.29 18.17
CA MET A 128 -11.46 -14.62 17.78
C MET A 128 -10.73 -15.31 18.93
N HIS A 129 -9.92 -14.58 19.71
CA HIS A 129 -9.23 -15.13 20.89
C HIS A 129 -10.22 -15.55 21.98
N GLU A 130 -11.23 -14.71 22.26
CA GLU A 130 -12.27 -15.00 23.26
C GLU A 130 -13.05 -16.26 22.91
N LEU A 131 -13.48 -16.40 21.64
CA LEU A 131 -14.22 -17.56 21.17
C LEU A 131 -13.34 -18.82 21.13
N HIS A 132 -12.07 -18.70 20.75
CA HIS A 132 -11.13 -19.83 20.82
C HIS A 132 -10.91 -20.30 22.27
N GLY A 133 -10.74 -19.36 23.21
CA GLY A 133 -10.65 -19.67 24.64
C GLY A 133 -11.92 -20.29 25.23
N ALA A 134 -13.08 -20.03 24.61
CA ALA A 134 -14.35 -20.68 24.95
C ALA A 134 -14.51 -22.10 24.36
N GLY A 135 -13.51 -22.61 23.64
CA GLY A 135 -13.48 -23.98 23.10
C GLY A 135 -13.87 -24.10 21.62
N LEU A 136 -13.96 -22.98 20.88
CA LEU A 136 -14.19 -23.01 19.44
C LEU A 136 -12.86 -23.03 18.66
N ASP A 137 -12.34 -24.22 18.38
CA ASP A 137 -11.08 -24.36 17.63
C ASP A 137 -11.19 -23.85 16.17
N ASN A 138 -12.40 -23.87 15.59
CA ASN A 138 -12.64 -23.41 14.21
C ASN A 138 -12.38 -21.90 13.99
N VAL A 139 -12.32 -21.11 15.06
CA VAL A 139 -12.04 -19.67 15.01
C VAL A 139 -10.64 -19.30 15.49
N ALA A 140 -9.76 -20.29 15.68
CA ALA A 140 -8.39 -20.07 16.13
C ALA A 140 -7.71 -18.92 15.34
N PRO A 141 -7.25 -17.86 16.03
CA PRO A 141 -6.48 -16.79 15.41
C PRO A 141 -5.29 -17.36 14.66
N ASN A 142 -5.06 -16.88 13.43
CA ASN A 142 -3.95 -17.34 12.62
C ASN A 142 -3.09 -16.20 12.06
N THR A 143 -1.95 -16.54 11.45
CA THR A 143 -1.07 -15.56 10.79
C THR A 143 -1.84 -14.66 9.82
N VAL A 144 -2.86 -15.19 9.11
CA VAL A 144 -3.68 -14.40 8.20
C VAL A 144 -4.51 -13.35 8.94
N ALA A 145 -5.13 -13.71 10.06
CA ALA A 145 -5.88 -12.77 10.91
C ALA A 145 -4.99 -11.64 11.43
N TYR A 146 -3.84 -11.96 12.02
CA TYR A 146 -2.88 -10.97 12.49
C TYR A 146 -2.36 -10.07 11.35
N SER A 147 -1.97 -10.67 10.21
CA SER A 147 -1.50 -9.93 9.03
C SER A 147 -2.56 -8.95 8.50
N THR A 148 -3.83 -9.35 8.52
CA THR A 148 -4.95 -8.51 8.07
C THR A 148 -5.22 -7.37 9.04
N CYS A 149 -5.13 -7.62 10.35
CA CYS A 149 -5.24 -6.59 11.38
C CYS A 149 -4.12 -5.55 11.27
N ILE A 150 -2.87 -6.00 11.11
CA ILE A 150 -1.71 -5.12 10.95
C ILE A 150 -1.81 -4.33 9.65
N PHE A 151 -2.27 -4.95 8.56
CA PHE A 151 -2.55 -4.27 7.30
C PHE A 151 -3.66 -3.21 7.44
N ALA A 152 -4.72 -3.48 8.21
CA ALA A 152 -5.74 -2.48 8.52
C ALA A 152 -5.14 -1.28 9.28
N TRP A 153 -4.28 -1.54 10.27
CA TRP A 153 -3.56 -0.49 10.98
C TRP A 153 -2.61 0.31 10.07
N SER A 154 -1.91 -0.33 9.12
CA SER A 154 -1.00 0.38 8.21
C SER A 154 -1.72 1.35 7.27
N LYS A 155 -3.01 1.11 6.98
CA LYS A 155 -3.86 1.99 6.16
C LYS A 155 -4.75 2.96 6.94
N SER A 156 -4.77 2.89 8.28
CA SER A 156 -5.64 3.74 9.10
C SER A 156 -5.15 5.20 9.18
N GLY A 157 -3.83 5.40 9.16
CA GLY A 157 -3.22 6.73 9.31
C GLY A 157 -3.39 7.36 10.70
N GLN A 158 -3.84 6.58 11.70
CA GLN A 158 -3.97 7.08 13.07
C GLN A 158 -2.60 7.24 13.74
N SER A 159 -2.50 8.20 14.67
CA SER A 159 -1.26 8.47 15.43
C SER A 159 -0.81 7.29 16.31
N ASN A 160 -1.74 6.43 16.73
CA ASN A 160 -1.46 5.22 17.52
C ASN A 160 -1.24 3.96 16.66
N ALA A 161 -1.36 4.06 15.33
CA ALA A 161 -1.33 2.89 14.44
C ALA A 161 -0.02 2.11 14.54
N GLY A 162 1.12 2.81 14.55
CA GLY A 162 2.44 2.21 14.71
C GLY A 162 2.57 1.44 16.03
N SER A 163 2.18 2.05 17.15
CA SER A 163 2.25 1.41 18.47
C SER A 163 1.36 0.17 18.59
N ARG A 164 0.14 0.21 18.00
CA ARG A 164 -0.78 -0.95 17.99
C ARG A 164 -0.25 -2.07 17.10
N ALA A 165 0.20 -1.75 15.88
CA ALA A 165 0.81 -2.73 14.99
C ALA A 165 2.06 -3.38 15.61
N GLN A 166 2.89 -2.60 16.31
CA GLN A 166 4.05 -3.11 17.03
C GLN A 166 3.67 -4.07 18.17
N LYS A 167 2.59 -3.77 18.91
CA LYS A 167 2.10 -4.66 19.97
C LYS A 167 1.69 -6.01 19.41
N LEU A 168 0.93 -6.01 18.31
CA LEU A 168 0.51 -7.24 17.63
C LEU A 168 1.71 -8.05 17.11
N LEU A 169 2.74 -7.38 16.58
CA LEU A 169 3.97 -8.06 16.16
C LEU A 169 4.67 -8.76 17.32
N LYS A 170 4.81 -8.09 18.48
CA LYS A 170 5.41 -8.69 19.67
C LYS A 170 4.63 -9.90 20.19
N GLU A 171 3.30 -9.87 20.10
CA GLU A 171 2.46 -11.02 20.43
C GLU A 171 2.74 -12.21 19.49
N MET A 172 2.87 -11.97 18.19
CA MET A 172 3.24 -13.02 17.23
C MET A 172 4.65 -13.57 17.49
N GLU A 173 5.62 -12.72 17.83
CA GLU A 173 6.97 -13.14 18.21
C GLU A 173 6.98 -13.99 19.49
N ARG A 174 6.08 -13.70 20.44
CA ARG A 174 5.89 -14.53 21.63
C ARG A 174 5.35 -15.91 21.26
N TYR A 175 4.30 -15.99 20.42
CA TYR A 175 3.76 -17.28 19.98
C TYR A 175 4.78 -18.12 19.20
N ARG A 176 5.65 -17.46 18.42
CA ARG A 176 6.80 -18.12 17.80
C ARG A 176 7.74 -18.73 18.85
N SER A 177 8.06 -18.00 19.91
CA SER A 177 8.93 -18.51 20.98
C SER A 177 8.31 -19.68 21.76
N GLU A 178 6.97 -19.76 21.78
CA GLU A 178 6.19 -20.85 22.37
C GLU A 178 6.06 -22.07 21.43
N GLY A 179 6.62 -22.01 20.21
CA GLY A 179 6.62 -23.12 19.25
C GLY A 179 5.37 -23.20 18.36
N MET A 180 4.53 -22.16 18.31
CA MET A 180 3.39 -22.10 17.40
C MET A 180 3.82 -21.61 16.02
N ASP A 181 4.29 -22.53 15.17
CA ASP A 181 4.75 -22.23 13.81
C ASP A 181 3.67 -21.56 12.94
N ASP A 182 2.39 -21.86 13.18
CA ASP A 182 1.26 -21.25 12.46
C ASP A 182 1.10 -19.75 12.74
N MET A 183 1.75 -19.21 13.78
CA MET A 183 1.72 -17.79 14.18
C MET A 183 3.01 -17.02 13.85
N LYS A 184 3.92 -17.61 13.07
CA LYS A 184 5.21 -17.00 12.77
C LYS A 184 5.05 -15.70 11.94
N PRO A 185 5.65 -14.57 12.38
CA PRO A 185 5.74 -13.38 11.55
C PRO A 185 6.47 -13.65 10.23
N ASN A 186 6.05 -13.00 9.16
CA ASN A 186 6.69 -13.07 7.86
C ASN A 186 7.08 -11.67 7.37
N VAL A 187 7.82 -11.58 6.27
CA VAL A 187 8.25 -10.29 5.68
C VAL A 187 7.08 -9.31 5.46
N PHE A 188 5.91 -9.81 5.08
CA PHE A 188 4.73 -8.97 4.86
C PHE A 188 4.26 -8.30 6.15
N ILE A 189 4.24 -9.04 7.27
CA ILE A 189 3.87 -8.50 8.58
C ILE A 189 4.86 -7.40 9.01
N TYR A 190 6.16 -7.69 9.01
CA TYR A 190 7.18 -6.70 9.38
C TYR A 190 7.10 -5.44 8.51
N THR A 191 6.95 -5.60 7.19
CA THR A 191 6.83 -4.49 6.25
C THR A 191 5.58 -3.63 6.54
N ASN A 192 4.44 -4.24 6.88
CA ASN A 192 3.24 -3.48 7.23
C ASN A 192 3.33 -2.77 8.58
N VAL A 193 4.04 -3.33 9.56
CA VAL A 193 4.30 -2.64 10.83
C VAL A 193 5.15 -1.39 10.59
N MET A 194 6.19 -1.50 9.75
CA MET A 194 6.97 -0.34 9.32
C MET A 194 6.09 0.69 8.59
N GLU A 195 5.21 0.26 7.67
CA GLU A 195 4.25 1.18 7.02
C GLU A 195 3.33 1.87 8.02
N ALA A 196 2.88 1.17 9.08
CA ALA A 196 2.03 1.74 10.12
C ALA A 196 2.76 2.82 10.94
N TRP A 197 4.05 2.64 11.24
CA TRP A 197 4.89 3.67 11.85
C TRP A 197 5.08 4.89 10.95
N ILE A 198 5.30 4.70 9.65
CA ILE A 198 5.40 5.82 8.69
C ILE A 198 4.07 6.57 8.59
N ALA A 199 2.95 5.84 8.59
CA ALA A 199 1.62 6.42 8.49
C ALA A 199 1.20 7.20 9.76
N SER A 200 1.69 6.79 10.95
CA SER A 200 1.37 7.47 12.21
C SER A 200 2.08 8.81 12.39
N ARG A 201 3.14 9.08 11.61
CA ARG A 201 3.94 10.32 11.61
C ARG A 201 4.45 10.74 12.99
N GLN A 202 4.74 9.78 13.85
CA GLN A 202 5.40 10.02 15.13
C GLN A 202 6.87 10.39 14.93
N PRO A 203 7.47 11.25 15.77
CA PRO A 203 8.88 11.63 15.65
C PRO A 203 9.81 10.41 15.72
N ASP A 204 9.53 9.48 16.63
CA ASP A 204 10.31 8.26 16.85
C ASP A 204 10.06 7.18 15.79
N SER A 205 9.24 7.45 14.76
CA SER A 205 8.86 6.45 13.76
C SER A 205 10.06 5.89 12.99
N LEU A 206 11.08 6.72 12.72
CA LEU A 206 12.29 6.27 12.03
C LEU A 206 13.08 5.25 12.88
N ASP A 207 13.35 5.57 14.14
CA ASP A 207 14.11 4.70 15.04
C ASP A 207 13.41 3.34 15.24
N LYS A 208 12.06 3.35 15.28
CA LYS A 208 11.28 2.10 15.33
C LYS A 208 11.38 1.30 14.03
N VAL A 209 11.31 1.96 12.88
CA VAL A 209 11.45 1.29 11.57
C VAL A 209 12.85 0.69 11.41
N GLU A 210 13.89 1.39 11.83
CA GLU A 210 15.27 0.91 11.82
C GLU A 210 15.46 -0.30 12.74
N ALA A 211 14.96 -0.23 13.97
CA ALA A 211 15.01 -1.35 14.91
C ALA A 211 14.30 -2.61 14.38
N ILE A 212 13.17 -2.45 13.67
CA ILE A 212 12.49 -3.59 13.05
C ILE A 212 13.34 -4.17 11.91
N LEU A 213 13.99 -3.34 11.08
CA LEU A 213 14.85 -3.81 10.00
C LEU A 213 16.04 -4.59 10.56
N GLU A 214 16.70 -4.07 11.59
CA GLU A 214 17.80 -4.74 12.29
C GLU A 214 17.35 -6.10 12.82
N HIS A 215 16.18 -6.15 13.48
CA HIS A 215 15.62 -7.39 13.98
C HIS A 215 15.36 -8.42 12.86
N MET A 216 14.82 -8.00 11.72
CA MET A 216 14.63 -8.89 10.57
C MET A 216 15.97 -9.43 10.01
N ILE A 217 17.02 -8.59 9.98
CA ILE A 217 18.36 -9.00 9.53
C ILE A 217 18.95 -10.02 10.50
N GLU A 218 18.84 -9.78 11.81
CA GLU A 218 19.29 -10.71 12.84
C GLU A 218 18.59 -12.07 12.73
N GLN A 219 17.26 -12.08 12.60
CA GLN A 219 16.49 -13.31 12.41
C GLN A 219 16.89 -14.05 11.13
N SER A 220 17.08 -13.33 10.03
CA SER A 220 17.54 -13.91 8.76
C SER A 220 18.93 -14.56 8.91
N ASN A 221 19.84 -13.91 9.62
CA ASN A 221 21.18 -14.44 9.89
C ASN A 221 21.14 -15.65 10.84
N ALA A 222 20.16 -15.71 11.75
CA ALA A 222 19.90 -16.85 12.63
C ALA A 222 19.23 -18.05 11.92
N GLY A 223 19.00 -17.96 10.60
CA GLY A 223 18.48 -19.07 9.78
C GLY A 223 17.02 -18.93 9.36
N ASP A 224 16.33 -17.87 9.78
CA ASP A 224 14.93 -17.62 9.40
C ASP A 224 14.81 -16.93 8.04
N ARG A 225 14.80 -17.72 6.97
CA ARG A 225 14.68 -17.21 5.60
C ARG A 225 13.31 -16.61 5.29
N ASP A 226 12.25 -17.00 5.99
CA ASP A 226 10.88 -16.52 5.73
C ASP A 226 10.67 -15.07 6.17
N SER A 227 11.56 -14.57 7.03
CA SER A 227 11.57 -13.21 7.59
C SER A 227 12.64 -12.33 6.94
N ALA A 228 13.39 -12.84 5.95
CA ALA A 228 14.51 -12.12 5.35
C ALA A 228 14.07 -10.82 4.63
N PRO A 229 14.66 -9.66 4.94
CA PRO A 229 14.34 -8.40 4.26
C PRO A 229 14.47 -8.50 2.75
N ASN A 230 13.50 -7.94 2.03
CA ASN A 230 13.53 -7.89 0.56
C ASN A 230 13.54 -6.45 0.05
N THR A 231 13.53 -6.28 -1.28
CA THR A 231 13.54 -4.97 -1.93
C THR A 231 12.41 -4.06 -1.46
N THR A 232 11.23 -4.61 -1.17
CA THR A 232 10.10 -3.83 -0.65
C THR A 232 10.37 -3.33 0.77
N THR A 233 10.92 -4.18 1.64
CA THR A 233 11.29 -3.81 3.01
C THR A 233 12.27 -2.64 3.03
N PHE A 234 13.36 -2.71 2.26
CA PHE A 234 14.33 -1.61 2.16
C PHE A 234 13.73 -0.33 1.57
N ASN A 235 12.84 -0.45 0.58
CA ASN A 235 12.13 0.70 0.02
C ASN A 235 11.21 1.38 1.05
N VAL A 236 10.60 0.63 1.96
CA VAL A 236 9.79 1.17 3.06
C VAL A 236 10.68 1.93 4.05
N VAL A 237 11.87 1.44 4.38
CA VAL A 237 12.82 2.16 5.25
C VAL A 237 13.30 3.46 4.60
N LEU A 238 13.67 3.44 3.31
CA LEU A 238 14.02 4.67 2.57
C LEU A 238 12.86 5.67 2.52
N LYS A 239 11.62 5.17 2.40
CA LYS A 239 10.42 6.00 2.50
C LYS A 239 10.24 6.60 3.89
N ALA A 240 10.54 5.85 4.95
CA ALA A 240 10.51 6.37 6.33
C ALA A 240 11.51 7.53 6.49
N ILE A 241 12.75 7.34 6.04
CA ILE A 241 13.80 8.37 6.08
C ILE A 241 13.33 9.64 5.33
N ARG A 242 12.76 9.49 4.14
CA ARG A 242 12.21 10.61 3.34
C ARG A 242 11.11 11.41 4.04
N HIS A 243 10.37 10.80 4.96
CA HIS A 243 9.29 11.43 5.71
C HIS A 243 9.70 11.87 7.13
N SER A 244 10.89 11.46 7.58
CA SER A 244 11.45 11.88 8.85
C SER A 244 11.97 13.32 8.78
N SER A 245 12.07 13.97 9.93
CA SER A 245 12.77 15.26 10.11
C SER A 245 14.16 15.08 10.73
N HIS A 246 14.74 13.87 10.63
CA HIS A 246 16.01 13.54 11.26
C HIS A 246 17.15 14.36 10.63
N PRO A 247 18.13 14.88 11.40
CA PRO A 247 19.33 15.47 10.81
C PRO A 247 20.07 14.43 9.95
N GLU A 248 20.83 14.85 8.93
CA GLU A 248 21.69 13.92 8.17
C GLU A 248 20.95 12.73 7.50
N MET A 249 19.70 12.92 7.07
CA MET A 249 18.90 11.85 6.42
C MET A 249 19.62 11.19 5.22
N HIS A 250 20.50 11.94 4.55
CA HIS A 250 21.25 11.44 3.40
C HIS A 250 22.27 10.36 3.79
N ASP A 251 22.92 10.48 4.96
CA ASP A 251 23.86 9.47 5.44
C ASP A 251 23.12 8.20 5.88
N LYS A 252 22.00 8.34 6.59
CA LYS A 252 21.13 7.20 6.90
C LYS A 252 20.61 6.51 5.62
N ALA A 253 20.17 7.28 4.62
CA ALA A 253 19.73 6.72 3.35
C ALA A 253 20.86 5.96 2.63
N GLU A 254 22.10 6.46 2.69
CA GLU A 254 23.28 5.80 2.09
C GLU A 254 23.60 4.50 2.83
N GLN A 255 23.56 4.51 4.16
CA GLN A 255 23.74 3.32 4.99
C GLN A 255 22.72 2.23 4.65
N VAL A 256 21.44 2.59 4.49
CA VAL A 256 20.38 1.64 4.11
C VAL A 256 20.62 1.07 2.71
N LEU A 257 20.99 1.90 1.73
CA LEU A 257 21.31 1.44 0.38
C LEU A 257 22.53 0.50 0.36
N ASN A 258 23.56 0.80 1.14
CA ASN A 258 24.75 -0.05 1.27
C ASN A 258 24.44 -1.34 2.02
N CYS A 259 23.61 -1.29 3.07
CA CYS A 259 23.13 -2.47 3.78
C CYS A 259 22.38 -3.41 2.84
N MET A 260 21.45 -2.88 2.04
CA MET A 260 20.71 -3.64 1.02
C MET A 260 21.65 -4.38 0.05
N LYS A 261 22.71 -3.73 -0.41
CA LYS A 261 23.72 -4.36 -1.30
C LYS A 261 24.52 -5.44 -0.57
N LYS A 262 24.94 -5.19 0.67
CA LYS A 262 25.70 -6.14 1.50
C LYS A 262 24.91 -7.40 1.84
N THR A 263 23.59 -7.28 2.04
CA THR A 263 22.70 -8.43 2.26
C THR A 263 22.33 -9.17 0.97
N GLY A 264 22.87 -8.75 -0.19
CA GLY A 264 22.63 -9.40 -1.48
C GLY A 264 21.28 -9.05 -2.12
N VAL A 265 20.51 -8.13 -1.52
CA VAL A 265 19.23 -7.67 -2.07
C VAL A 265 19.51 -6.63 -3.16
N LYS A 266 19.02 -6.89 -4.37
CA LYS A 266 19.30 -6.00 -5.53
C LYS A 266 18.44 -4.74 -5.50
N PRO A 267 19.04 -3.53 -5.51
CA PRO A 267 18.30 -2.28 -5.70
C PRO A 267 17.56 -2.27 -7.03
N ASN A 268 16.37 -1.69 -7.06
CA ASN A 268 15.61 -1.47 -8.29
C ASN A 268 15.38 0.02 -8.54
N ILE A 269 14.66 0.35 -9.61
CA ILE A 269 14.36 1.74 -9.97
C ILE A 269 13.63 2.49 -8.85
N ILE A 270 12.74 1.80 -8.11
CA ILE A 270 11.99 2.37 -6.99
C ILE A 270 12.94 2.69 -5.83
N THR A 271 13.92 1.81 -5.55
CA THR A 271 14.94 2.04 -4.52
C THR A 271 15.71 3.32 -4.79
N TYR A 272 16.28 3.46 -6.00
CA TYR A 272 17.05 4.64 -6.37
C TYR A 272 16.20 5.92 -6.39
N ASN A 273 14.99 5.86 -6.95
CA ASN A 273 14.07 7.01 -6.95
C ASN A 273 13.70 7.45 -5.52
N THR A 274 13.50 6.50 -4.61
CA THR A 274 13.16 6.80 -3.21
C THR A 274 14.37 7.36 -2.46
N PHE A 275 15.56 6.79 -2.66
CA PHE A 275 16.83 7.28 -2.13
C PHE A 275 17.12 8.72 -2.58
N MET A 276 17.07 9.00 -3.88
CA MET A 276 17.29 10.35 -4.42
C MET A 276 16.26 11.35 -3.88
N GLY A 277 15.00 10.93 -3.74
CA GLY A 277 13.95 11.74 -3.14
C GLY A 277 14.15 12.04 -1.65
N ALA A 278 14.83 11.16 -0.90
CA ALA A 278 15.22 11.40 0.48
C ALA A 278 16.35 12.45 0.55
N CYS A 279 17.41 12.28 -0.26
CA CYS A 279 18.51 13.23 -0.34
C CYS A 279 18.07 14.63 -0.82
N ALA A 280 17.06 14.72 -1.69
CA ALA A 280 16.56 15.99 -2.23
C ALA A 280 15.90 16.90 -1.17
N ARG A 281 15.43 16.35 -0.05
CA ARG A 281 14.71 17.11 1.00
C ARG A 281 15.58 17.50 2.19
N VAL A 282 16.87 17.21 2.15
CA VAL A 282 17.77 17.51 3.25
C VAL A 282 17.91 19.01 3.41
N GLU A 283 17.64 19.51 4.61
CA GLU A 283 17.93 20.88 5.01
C GLU A 283 19.24 20.88 5.82
N GLY A 284 20.04 21.94 5.70
CA GLY A 284 21.31 22.03 6.40
C GLY A 284 22.26 23.08 5.82
N ASN A 285 23.49 23.04 6.29
CA ASN A 285 24.54 23.93 5.81
C ASN A 285 24.89 23.60 4.33
N GLU A 286 25.72 24.44 3.71
CA GLU A 286 26.11 24.26 2.31
C GLU A 286 26.84 22.92 2.07
N GLU A 287 27.63 22.46 3.03
CA GLU A 287 28.36 21.20 2.94
C GLU A 287 27.43 19.98 2.94
N THR A 288 26.44 19.94 3.84
CA THR A 288 25.38 18.93 3.89
C THR A 288 24.60 18.88 2.58
N ARG A 289 24.22 20.05 2.04
CA ARG A 289 23.50 20.14 0.76
C ARG A 289 24.35 19.63 -0.41
N ARG A 290 25.63 20.01 -0.47
CA ARG A 290 26.58 19.52 -1.48
C ARG A 290 26.80 18.01 -1.39
N ARG A 291 26.90 17.46 -0.17
CA ARG A 291 27.02 16.02 0.07
C ARG A 291 25.76 15.27 -0.34
N ALA A 292 24.58 15.76 0.02
CA ALA A 292 23.31 15.17 -0.40
C ALA A 292 23.17 15.17 -1.93
N PHE A 293 23.61 16.24 -2.60
CA PHE A 293 23.59 16.31 -4.06
C PHE A 293 24.60 15.36 -4.72
N SER A 294 25.81 15.22 -4.17
CA SER A 294 26.81 14.29 -4.70
C SER A 294 26.33 12.83 -4.62
N LEU A 295 25.61 12.47 -3.55
CA LEU A 295 24.95 11.18 -3.40
C LEU A 295 23.88 10.93 -4.48
N VAL A 296 23.07 11.93 -4.82
CA VAL A 296 22.07 11.82 -5.89
C VAL A 296 22.74 11.52 -7.24
N LEU A 297 23.83 12.21 -7.56
CA LEU A 297 24.57 11.97 -8.81
C LEU A 297 25.25 10.60 -8.82
N ALA A 298 25.84 10.17 -7.70
CA ALA A 298 26.45 8.85 -7.57
C ALA A 298 25.41 7.74 -7.75
N ALA A 299 24.25 7.87 -7.11
CA ALA A 299 23.12 6.96 -7.25
C ALA A 299 22.59 6.90 -8.69
N PHE A 300 22.52 8.04 -9.39
CA PHE A 300 22.12 8.08 -10.78
C PHE A 300 23.14 7.38 -11.71
N SER A 301 24.44 7.61 -11.49
CA SER A 301 25.50 6.93 -12.24
C SER A 301 25.46 5.41 -12.02
N GLU A 302 25.27 4.98 -10.76
CA GLU A 302 25.17 3.56 -10.43
C GLU A 302 23.93 2.90 -11.05
N LEU A 303 22.77 3.57 -11.00
CA LEU A 303 21.54 3.13 -11.67
C LEU A 303 21.78 2.86 -13.16
N GLN A 304 22.51 3.75 -13.83
CA GLN A 304 22.87 3.58 -15.25
C GLN A 304 23.86 2.43 -15.47
N ALA A 305 24.86 2.29 -14.61
CA ALA A 305 25.86 1.23 -14.69
C ALA A 305 25.24 -0.17 -14.50
N ILE A 306 24.22 -0.30 -13.65
CA ILE A 306 23.45 -1.55 -13.45
C ILE A 306 22.51 -1.83 -14.64
N GLY A 307 22.33 -0.88 -15.54
CA GLY A 307 21.46 -1.01 -16.73
C GLY A 307 19.98 -0.76 -16.43
N LEU A 308 19.65 -0.17 -15.28
CA LEU A 308 18.29 0.28 -14.98
C LEU A 308 17.99 1.53 -15.80
N ARG A 309 16.83 1.58 -16.45
CA ARG A 309 16.42 2.76 -17.22
C ARG A 309 15.78 3.80 -16.31
N PRO A 310 16.26 5.06 -16.30
CA PRO A 310 15.58 6.16 -15.64
C PRO A 310 14.12 6.27 -16.11
N ASP A 311 13.20 6.44 -15.17
CA ASP A 311 11.77 6.56 -15.45
C ASP A 311 11.26 8.00 -15.23
N GLY A 312 9.95 8.21 -15.40
CA GLY A 312 9.32 9.52 -15.21
C GLY A 312 9.38 10.06 -13.78
N TYR A 313 9.83 9.26 -12.80
CA TYR A 313 10.01 9.67 -11.40
C TYR A 313 11.48 9.97 -11.06
N THR A 314 12.43 9.37 -11.79
CA THR A 314 13.87 9.62 -11.61
C THR A 314 14.23 11.09 -11.86
N TRP A 315 13.80 11.66 -12.97
CA TRP A 315 14.16 13.03 -13.35
C TRP A 315 13.58 14.10 -12.41
N PRO A 316 12.30 14.03 -12.00
CA PRO A 316 11.79 14.90 -10.94
C PRO A 316 12.59 14.83 -9.64
N ALA A 317 13.04 13.63 -9.22
CA ALA A 317 13.82 13.49 -7.99
C ALA A 317 15.19 14.21 -8.09
N ILE A 318 15.89 14.07 -9.23
CA ILE A 318 17.18 14.73 -9.46
C ILE A 318 17.00 16.25 -9.57
N TRP A 319 15.98 16.72 -10.28
CA TRP A 319 15.71 18.15 -10.41
C TRP A 319 15.24 18.80 -9.11
N GLN A 320 14.48 18.07 -8.28
CA GLN A 320 14.18 18.52 -6.93
C GLN A 320 15.46 18.69 -6.11
N ALA A 321 16.40 17.74 -6.19
CA ALA A 321 17.69 17.87 -5.51
C ALA A 321 18.51 19.07 -6.04
N CYS A 322 18.47 19.33 -7.35
CA CYS A 322 19.12 20.52 -7.93
C CYS A 322 18.52 21.81 -7.38
N GLN A 323 17.19 21.88 -7.29
CA GLN A 323 16.47 23.06 -6.78
C GLN A 323 16.79 23.36 -5.32
N CYS A 324 16.93 22.33 -4.49
CA CYS A 324 17.19 22.49 -3.06
C CYS A 324 18.67 22.75 -2.75
N HIS A 325 19.59 22.21 -3.55
CA HIS A 325 21.00 22.13 -3.18
C HIS A 325 21.97 22.96 -4.03
N LEU A 326 21.58 23.36 -5.24
CA LEU A 326 22.47 24.11 -6.15
C LEU A 326 22.11 25.59 -6.22
N ASP A 327 23.12 26.44 -6.32
CA ASP A 327 22.96 27.85 -6.67
C ASP A 327 22.99 27.99 -8.21
N ILE A 328 21.99 28.67 -8.78
CA ILE A 328 21.83 28.80 -10.24
C ILE A 328 23.06 29.48 -10.88
N ASN A 329 23.67 30.44 -10.20
CA ASN A 329 24.77 31.22 -10.73
C ASN A 329 26.11 30.49 -10.56
N ALA A 330 26.32 29.84 -9.41
CA ALA A 330 27.56 29.12 -9.14
C ALA A 330 27.65 27.77 -9.87
N ASP A 331 26.54 27.05 -10.02
CA ASP A 331 26.50 25.68 -10.54
C ASP A 331 25.90 25.56 -11.95
N LEU A 332 25.82 26.68 -12.69
CA LEU A 332 25.27 26.71 -14.05
C LEU A 332 25.86 25.64 -15.00
N PRO A 333 27.16 25.30 -14.98
CA PRO A 333 27.69 24.22 -15.82
C PRO A 333 27.11 22.84 -15.49
N LYS A 334 26.90 22.54 -14.21
CA LYS A 334 26.31 21.26 -13.76
C LYS A 334 24.83 21.20 -14.15
N ILE A 335 24.11 22.30 -13.94
CA ILE A 335 22.71 22.45 -14.34
C ILE A 335 22.58 22.24 -15.85
N ASN A 336 23.49 22.82 -16.65
CA ASN A 336 23.49 22.68 -18.09
C ASN A 336 23.74 21.24 -18.54
N SER A 337 24.73 20.57 -17.95
CA SER A 337 25.00 19.15 -18.21
C SER A 337 23.79 18.28 -17.88
N LEU A 338 23.18 18.47 -16.71
CA LEU A 338 22.00 17.72 -16.32
C LEU A 338 20.82 17.97 -17.26
N PHE A 339 20.61 19.23 -17.67
CA PHE A 339 19.58 19.59 -18.62
C PHE A 339 19.76 18.86 -19.95
N ASP A 340 20.97 18.87 -20.50
CA ASP A 340 21.29 18.18 -21.76
C ASP A 340 21.12 16.66 -21.65
N ILE A 341 21.50 16.07 -20.51
CA ILE A 341 21.24 14.66 -20.21
C ILE A 341 19.72 14.37 -20.13
N THR A 342 18.94 15.26 -19.51
CA THR A 342 17.47 15.12 -19.40
C THR A 342 16.80 15.19 -20.79
N VAL A 343 17.26 16.12 -21.64
CA VAL A 343 16.83 16.24 -23.04
C VAL A 343 17.20 14.98 -23.84
N LYS A 344 18.44 14.49 -23.72
CA LYS A 344 18.89 13.27 -24.40
C LYS A 344 18.07 12.05 -24.00
N ASN A 345 17.56 12.00 -22.78
CA ASN A 345 16.67 10.93 -22.32
C ASN A 345 15.20 11.18 -22.66
N GLY A 346 14.84 12.32 -23.26
CA GLY A 346 13.48 12.62 -23.67
C GLY A 346 12.47 12.59 -22.53
N ALA A 347 12.88 13.09 -21.36
CA ALA A 347 12.19 12.85 -20.09
C ALA A 347 11.26 13.99 -19.63
N PHE A 348 11.10 15.07 -20.40
CA PHE A 348 10.27 16.19 -20.02
C PHE A 348 8.78 15.82 -20.05
N ASN A 349 8.20 15.62 -18.87
CA ASN A 349 6.76 15.56 -18.66
C ASN A 349 6.22 16.91 -18.15
N GLU A 350 4.90 17.07 -18.10
CA GLU A 350 4.25 18.33 -17.69
C GLU A 350 4.72 18.83 -16.33
N LEU A 351 4.88 17.92 -15.37
CA LEU A 351 5.30 18.26 -14.00
C LEU A 351 6.77 18.67 -13.95
N LEU A 352 7.64 17.93 -14.63
CA LEU A 352 9.07 18.18 -14.69
C LEU A 352 9.36 19.50 -15.40
N PHE A 353 8.74 19.75 -16.55
CA PHE A 353 8.94 20.98 -17.29
C PHE A 353 8.49 22.20 -16.48
N ASN A 354 7.34 22.12 -15.80
CA ASN A 354 6.89 23.19 -14.92
C ASN A 354 7.84 23.43 -13.74
N SER A 355 8.36 22.36 -13.14
CA SER A 355 9.36 22.45 -12.08
C SER A 355 10.66 23.12 -12.57
N VAL A 356 11.20 22.66 -13.70
CA VAL A 356 12.42 23.23 -14.31
C VAL A 356 12.22 24.68 -14.73
N ARG A 357 11.05 25.02 -15.29
CA ARG A 357 10.68 26.39 -15.68
C ARG A 357 10.54 27.34 -14.49
N GLY A 358 10.08 26.85 -13.34
CA GLY A 358 10.01 27.64 -12.11
C GLY A 358 11.39 27.93 -11.52
N PHE A 359 12.35 27.02 -11.71
CA PHE A 359 13.70 27.15 -11.16
C PHE A 359 14.65 27.95 -12.07
N LEU A 360 14.64 27.70 -13.37
CA LEU A 360 15.60 28.32 -14.29
C LEU A 360 15.13 29.70 -14.78
N PRO A 361 16.05 30.66 -15.00
CA PRO A 361 15.71 31.95 -15.57
C PRO A 361 15.04 31.81 -16.96
N PRO A 362 14.02 32.63 -17.30
CA PRO A 362 13.38 32.60 -18.62
C PRO A 362 14.38 32.74 -19.78
N SER A 363 15.42 33.56 -19.60
CA SER A 363 16.50 33.75 -20.58
C SER A 363 17.28 32.48 -20.89
N TYR A 364 17.43 31.58 -19.90
CA TYR A 364 18.10 30.30 -20.09
C TYR A 364 17.29 29.38 -21.01
N LEU A 365 15.98 29.26 -20.74
CA LEU A 365 15.08 28.45 -21.57
C LEU A 365 14.90 29.03 -22.99
N GLN A 366 14.84 30.36 -23.12
CA GLN A 366 14.81 31.03 -24.43
C GLN A 366 16.03 30.68 -25.28
N LYS A 367 17.22 30.71 -24.67
CA LYS A 367 18.48 30.34 -25.34
C LYS A 367 18.49 28.87 -25.77
N LYS A 368 18.03 27.96 -24.91
CA LYS A 368 17.99 26.51 -25.21
C LYS A 368 16.94 26.12 -26.26
N LEU A 369 15.79 26.80 -26.27
CA LEU A 369 14.73 26.57 -27.27
C LEU A 369 14.93 27.38 -28.56
N ASN A 370 15.94 28.27 -28.59
CA ASN A 370 16.18 29.22 -29.68
C ASN A 370 14.91 30.03 -30.04
N ARG A 371 14.17 30.49 -29.02
CA ARG A 371 12.93 31.28 -29.16
C ARG A 371 13.04 32.61 -28.44
N LYS A 372 12.46 33.65 -29.03
CA LYS A 372 12.37 34.99 -28.43
C LYS A 372 11.07 35.23 -27.66
N ASP A 373 10.11 34.31 -27.77
CA ASP A 373 8.79 34.42 -27.16
C ASP A 373 8.83 34.29 -25.63
N ASP A 374 7.74 34.69 -24.96
CA ASP A 374 7.60 34.49 -23.52
C ASP A 374 7.44 32.99 -23.21
N VAL A 375 8.55 32.37 -22.79
CA VAL A 375 8.64 30.98 -22.34
C VAL A 375 7.76 30.67 -21.13
N ARG A 376 7.17 31.67 -20.46
CA ARG A 376 6.27 31.47 -19.31
C ARG A 376 4.94 30.83 -19.68
N THR A 377 4.49 30.95 -20.94
CA THR A 377 3.22 30.40 -21.42
C THR A 377 3.36 29.05 -22.12
N LEU A 378 4.59 28.58 -22.35
CA LEU A 378 4.84 27.32 -23.03
C LEU A 378 4.33 26.14 -22.22
N THR A 379 3.71 25.21 -22.94
CA THR A 379 3.31 23.90 -22.42
C THR A 379 4.26 22.83 -22.95
N VAL A 380 4.19 21.62 -22.39
CA VAL A 380 5.01 20.49 -22.86
C VAL A 380 4.67 20.07 -24.29
N HIS A 381 3.49 20.46 -24.80
CA HIS A 381 3.11 20.26 -26.20
C HIS A 381 3.84 21.19 -27.17
N ASP A 382 4.38 22.31 -26.68
CA ASP A 382 5.14 23.29 -27.48
C ASP A 382 6.66 22.97 -27.52
N LEU A 383 7.08 21.89 -26.87
CA LEU A 383 8.47 21.46 -26.79
C LEU A 383 8.87 20.56 -27.96
N PRO A 384 10.16 20.55 -28.35
CA PRO A 384 10.66 19.62 -29.35
C PRO A 384 10.34 18.16 -28.99
N ALA A 385 9.97 17.35 -29.98
CA ALA A 385 9.63 15.93 -29.78
C ALA A 385 10.77 15.14 -29.11
N GLU A 386 12.02 15.54 -29.35
CA GLU A 386 13.20 14.94 -28.73
C GLU A 386 13.22 15.05 -27.20
N TRP A 387 12.61 16.10 -26.65
CA TRP A 387 12.56 16.37 -25.21
C TRP A 387 11.50 15.53 -24.51
N THR A 388 10.49 15.05 -25.25
CA THR A 388 9.29 14.38 -24.72
C THR A 388 9.12 12.95 -25.21
N ARG A 389 10.03 12.44 -26.09
CA ARG A 389 9.94 11.13 -26.77
C ARG A 389 9.69 9.92 -25.87
N ASN A 390 10.11 9.96 -24.59
CA ASN A 390 9.97 8.84 -23.66
C ASN A 390 8.87 9.07 -22.61
N VAL A 391 8.00 10.06 -22.83
CA VAL A 391 6.93 10.45 -21.90
C VAL A 391 5.56 10.37 -22.57
N LYS A 392 4.56 9.84 -21.86
CA LYS A 392 3.16 9.96 -22.28
C LYS A 392 2.66 11.38 -21.99
N LEU A 393 2.49 12.17 -23.04
CA LEU A 393 1.85 13.48 -22.94
C LEU A 393 0.36 13.29 -22.63
N GLY A 394 -0.14 14.01 -21.62
CA GLY A 394 -1.57 14.02 -21.30
C GLY A 394 -2.42 14.54 -22.48
N ARG A 395 -3.73 14.29 -22.47
CA ARG A 395 -4.63 14.91 -23.46
C ARG A 395 -4.56 16.43 -23.33
N VAL A 396 -4.36 17.14 -24.44
CA VAL A 396 -4.51 18.60 -24.51
C VAL A 396 -5.87 18.94 -23.91
N LYS A 397 -5.89 19.66 -22.78
CA LYS A 397 -7.13 20.20 -22.24
C LYS A 397 -7.57 21.31 -23.19
N ASP A 398 -8.42 20.96 -24.13
CA ASP A 398 -9.04 21.90 -25.06
C ASP A 398 -9.73 23.03 -24.27
N PRO A 399 -9.21 24.27 -24.31
CA PRO A 399 -9.77 25.37 -23.55
C PRO A 399 -11.19 25.76 -24.03
N THR A 400 -11.64 25.26 -25.18
CA THR A 400 -12.98 25.53 -25.71
C THR A 400 -14.09 24.71 -25.04
N LYS A 401 -13.76 23.59 -24.37
CA LYS A 401 -14.77 22.71 -23.71
C LYS A 401 -15.24 23.19 -22.32
N LYS A 402 -14.72 24.31 -21.81
CA LYS A 402 -15.19 24.91 -20.54
C LYS A 402 -16.41 25.84 -20.69
N LYS A 403 -16.85 26.16 -21.92
CA LYS A 403 -17.96 27.10 -22.15
C LYS A 403 -19.34 26.47 -22.43
N SER A 404 -19.50 25.15 -22.36
CA SER A 404 -20.80 24.49 -22.66
C SER A 404 -21.52 23.87 -21.45
N LYS A 405 -21.15 24.28 -20.22
CA LYS A 405 -21.92 23.97 -19.01
C LYS A 405 -21.98 25.22 -18.13
N ALA A 406 -22.80 26.16 -18.55
CA ALA A 406 -23.40 27.17 -17.69
C ALA A 406 -24.92 26.99 -17.82
#